data_AF-A0AAV2A920-F1
#
_entry.id   AF-A0AAV2A920-F1
#
_cell.length_a   1.000
_cell.length_b   1.000
_cell.length_c   1.000
_cell.angle_alpha   90.00
_cell.angle_beta   90.00
_cell.angle_gamma   90.00
#
_symmetry.space_group_name_H-M   'P 1'
#
loop_
_entity.id
_entity.type
_entity.pdbx_description
1 polymer ?
#
loop_
_entity_poly.entity_id
_entity_poly.type
_entity_poly.pdbx_seq_one_letter_code
_entity_poly.pdbx_strand_id
1 'polypeptide(L)'
;MASFKDKNLVLFNSHLESMLRGADERKMQLRKIFKEVLSSPDDTTAIFAGDFNSRDKELNELGGLPAGIEDLWILCGSQKECEYTFDLTQNDNLLMDAELGKARCRFDRIYVRHSSPRQLKPTYFGLTGLERLHPQQCFPSDHWGLLSHFEVSSCF
;
A
#
# COMPACT_ATOMS: atom_id res chain seq x y z
N MET A 1 3.40 -15.22 12.80
CA MET A 1 2.44 -15.74 11.80
C MET A 1 1.05 -15.66 12.40
N ALA A 2 0.06 -15.28 11.60
CA ALA A 2 -1.34 -15.23 11.98
C ALA A 2 -2.13 -16.27 11.18
N SER A 3 -3.31 -16.63 11.67
CA SER A 3 -4.22 -17.53 10.96
C SER A 3 -5.64 -16.94 10.97
N PHE A 4 -6.33 -17.03 9.84
CA PHE A 4 -7.74 -16.65 9.73
C PHE A 4 -8.51 -17.73 8.97
N LYS A 5 -9.54 -18.32 9.59
CA LYS A 5 -10.29 -19.45 9.02
C LYS A 5 -9.37 -20.56 8.48
N ASP A 6 -8.39 -20.95 9.29
CA ASP A 6 -7.37 -21.97 8.97
C ASP A 6 -6.48 -21.66 7.75
N LYS A 7 -6.39 -20.38 7.35
CA LYS A 7 -5.48 -19.90 6.30
C LYS A 7 -4.31 -19.15 6.92
N ASN A 8 -3.09 -19.53 6.52
CA ASN A 8 -1.87 -18.93 7.04
C ASN A 8 -1.63 -17.55 6.43
N LEU A 9 -1.34 -16.60 7.30
CA LEU A 9 -1.12 -15.20 6.98
C LEU A 9 0.15 -14.67 7.64
N VAL A 10 0.85 -13.82 6.90
CA VAL A 10 1.85 -12.93 7.49
C VAL A 10 1.57 -11.50 7.04
N LEU A 11 1.56 -10.60 8.01
CA LEU A 11 1.29 -9.18 7.81
C LEU A 11 2.59 -8.42 8.04
N PHE A 12 2.98 -7.64 7.04
CA PHE A 12 4.10 -6.71 7.12
C PHE A 12 3.54 -5.29 7.10
N ASN A 13 4.12 -4.41 7.90
CA ASN A 13 3.85 -2.98 7.88
C ASN A 13 5.16 -2.22 7.98
N SER A 14 5.28 -1.12 7.25
CA SER A 14 6.42 -0.21 7.36
C SER A 14 6.03 1.18 6.90
N HIS A 15 6.67 2.16 7.53
CA HIS A 15 6.78 3.52 7.02
C HIS A 15 8.19 3.68 6.46
N LEU A 16 8.34 3.81 5.15
CA LEU A 16 9.66 3.92 4.51
C LEU A 16 10.16 5.36 4.49
N GLU A 17 11.47 5.49 4.33
CA GLU A 17 12.18 6.77 4.34
C GLU A 17 11.45 7.81 3.48
N SER A 18 11.08 8.93 4.10
CA SER A 18 10.25 9.97 3.49
C SER A 18 11.08 10.92 2.61
N MET A 19 10.38 11.84 1.94
CA MET A 19 10.95 12.90 1.11
C MET A 19 11.72 12.40 -0.12
N LEU A 20 11.97 13.33 -1.05
CA LEU A 20 12.71 13.03 -2.28
C LEU A 20 14.17 12.67 -2.01
N ARG A 21 14.83 13.35 -1.05
CA ARG A 21 16.23 13.08 -0.67
C ARG A 21 16.46 11.68 -0.08
N GLY A 22 15.42 11.04 0.44
CA GLY A 22 15.47 9.69 0.98
C GLY A 22 15.36 8.57 -0.06
N ALA A 23 15.36 8.88 -1.36
CA ALA A 23 15.09 7.91 -2.43
C ALA A 23 16.01 6.69 -2.42
N ASP A 24 17.32 6.87 -2.19
CA ASP A 24 18.26 5.74 -2.19
C ASP A 24 18.06 4.82 -1.00
N GLU A 25 17.83 5.38 0.20
CA GLU A 25 17.52 4.61 1.40
C GLU A 25 16.17 3.89 1.26
N ARG A 26 15.13 4.59 0.79
CA ARG A 26 13.81 3.98 0.50
C ARG A 26 13.90 2.82 -0.48
N LYS A 27 14.70 2.93 -1.55
CA LYS A 27 14.94 1.84 -2.50
C LYS A 27 15.63 0.64 -1.83
N MET A 28 16.58 0.87 -0.93
CA MET A 28 17.23 -0.20 -0.16
C MET A 28 16.26 -0.89 0.80
N GLN A 29 15.41 -0.12 1.48
CA GLN A 29 14.37 -0.64 2.36
C GLN A 29 13.34 -1.47 1.58
N LEU A 30 12.87 -1.01 0.42
CA LEU A 30 11.98 -1.77 -0.47
C LEU A 30 12.60 -3.12 -0.87
N ARG A 31 13.86 -3.14 -1.31
CA ARG A 31 14.57 -4.39 -1.65
C ARG A 31 14.60 -5.36 -0.46
N LYS A 32 14.90 -4.85 0.74
CA LYS A 32 14.92 -5.66 1.95
C LYS A 32 13.54 -6.27 2.22
N ILE A 33 12.49 -5.46 2.19
CA ILE A 33 11.14 -5.93 2.50
C ILE A 33 10.64 -6.92 1.46
N PHE A 34 10.90 -6.69 0.17
CA PHE A 34 10.57 -7.66 -0.88
C PHE A 34 11.24 -9.02 -0.64
N LYS A 35 12.51 -9.04 -0.21
CA LYS A 35 13.20 -10.28 0.16
C LYS A 35 12.51 -10.98 1.34
N GLU A 36 12.12 -10.24 2.38
CA GLU A 36 11.40 -10.79 3.53
C GLU A 36 10.03 -11.37 3.11
N VAL A 37 9.24 -10.62 2.33
CA VAL A 37 7.94 -11.07 1.80
C VAL A 37 8.10 -12.35 0.98
N LEU A 38 9.09 -12.42 0.09
CA LEU A 38 9.38 -13.60 -0.72
C LEU A 38 9.90 -14.78 0.10
N SER A 39 10.46 -14.57 1.28
CA SER A 39 10.92 -15.64 2.17
C SER A 39 9.79 -16.29 2.98
N SER A 40 8.57 -15.76 2.89
CA SER A 40 7.39 -16.34 3.55
C SER A 40 7.16 -17.79 3.08
N PRO A 41 6.59 -18.68 3.93
CA PRO A 41 6.28 -20.04 3.52
C PRO A 41 5.31 -20.10 2.33
N ASP A 42 5.41 -21.14 1.51
CA ASP A 42 4.59 -21.28 0.29
C ASP A 42 3.10 -21.42 0.56
N ASP A 43 2.72 -22.02 1.68
CA ASP A 43 1.33 -22.17 2.11
C ASP A 43 0.76 -20.91 2.79
N THR A 44 1.53 -19.82 2.84
CA THR A 44 1.20 -18.60 3.58
C THR A 44 1.02 -17.42 2.63
N THR A 45 -0.10 -16.71 2.74
CA THR A 45 -0.28 -15.43 2.02
C THR A 45 0.41 -14.33 2.82
N ALA A 46 1.29 -13.58 2.16
CA ALA A 46 1.94 -12.41 2.74
C ALA A 46 1.27 -11.13 2.23
N ILE A 47 0.83 -10.28 3.15
CA ILE A 47 0.28 -8.95 2.85
C ILE A 47 1.23 -7.92 3.43
N PHE A 48 1.72 -7.02 2.60
CA PHE A 48 2.57 -5.90 3.01
C PHE A 48 1.87 -4.59 2.68
N ALA A 49 1.52 -3.82 3.70
CA ALA A 49 0.79 -2.57 3.57
C ALA A 49 1.44 -1.47 4.41
N GLY A 50 1.48 -0.24 3.92
CA GLY A 50 1.98 0.90 4.68
C GLY A 50 2.27 2.12 3.82
N ASP A 51 2.81 3.17 4.44
CA ASP A 51 3.33 4.35 3.73
C ASP A 51 4.73 4.02 3.20
N PHE A 52 4.82 3.77 1.90
CA PHE A 52 6.08 3.43 1.28
C PHE A 52 6.84 4.64 0.77
N ASN A 53 6.24 5.85 0.78
CA ASN A 53 6.82 7.06 0.21
C ASN A 53 7.33 6.90 -1.24
N SER A 54 7.02 5.77 -1.91
CA SER A 54 7.70 5.34 -3.11
C SER A 54 7.01 5.89 -4.34
N ARG A 55 7.80 6.32 -5.32
CA ARG A 55 7.30 6.74 -6.63
C ARG A 55 7.42 5.59 -7.62
N ASP A 56 6.56 5.56 -8.63
CA ASP A 56 6.60 4.51 -9.66
C ASP A 56 7.95 4.48 -10.40
N LYS A 57 8.60 5.64 -10.55
CA LYS A 57 9.97 5.73 -11.08
C LYS A 57 10.96 4.90 -10.25
N GLU A 58 10.86 4.91 -8.93
CA GLU A 58 11.80 4.21 -8.05
C GLU A 58 11.58 2.69 -8.12
N LEU A 59 10.32 2.25 -8.22
CA LEU A 59 10.02 0.84 -8.48
C LEU A 59 10.56 0.41 -9.85
N ASN A 60 10.42 1.24 -10.89
CA ASN A 60 10.97 0.94 -12.21
C ASN A 60 12.51 0.85 -12.19
N GLU A 61 13.19 1.73 -11.46
CA GLU A 61 14.65 1.66 -11.22
C GLU A 61 15.07 0.37 -10.49
N LEU A 62 14.18 -0.21 -9.69
CA LEU A 62 14.40 -1.50 -9.03
C LEU A 62 14.10 -2.71 -9.92
N GLY A 63 13.61 -2.51 -11.15
CA GLY A 63 13.17 -3.57 -12.06
C GLY A 63 11.70 -3.96 -11.90
N GLY A 64 10.90 -3.15 -11.20
CA GLY A 64 9.49 -3.39 -10.90
C GLY A 64 9.28 -4.21 -9.63
N LEU A 65 8.05 -4.69 -9.44
CA LEU A 65 7.76 -5.65 -8.38
C LEU A 65 8.38 -7.01 -8.72
N PRO A 66 8.99 -7.72 -7.76
CA PRO A 66 9.47 -9.07 -7.97
C PRO A 66 8.34 -10.02 -8.38
N ALA A 67 8.69 -11.04 -9.18
CA ALA A 67 7.74 -12.09 -9.54
C ALA A 67 7.12 -12.73 -8.28
N GLY A 68 5.80 -12.89 -8.29
CA GLY A 68 5.03 -13.43 -7.17
C GLY A 68 4.51 -12.39 -6.18
N ILE A 69 4.91 -11.11 -6.31
CA ILE A 69 4.31 -9.99 -5.58
C ILE A 69 3.45 -9.16 -6.55
N GLU A 70 2.21 -8.88 -6.15
CA GLU A 70 1.26 -8.09 -6.93
C GLU A 70 0.86 -6.81 -6.18
N ASP A 71 0.66 -5.71 -6.92
CA ASP A 71 0.10 -4.45 -6.39
C ASP A 71 -1.42 -4.56 -6.33
N LEU A 72 -2.00 -4.38 -5.13
CA LEU A 72 -3.42 -4.60 -4.90
C LEU A 72 -4.30 -3.57 -5.62
N TRP A 73 -3.83 -2.32 -5.75
CA TRP A 73 -4.56 -1.31 -6.52
C TRP A 73 -4.60 -1.70 -8.00
N ILE A 74 -3.49 -2.20 -8.53
CA ILE A 74 -3.43 -2.69 -9.92
C ILE A 74 -4.35 -3.89 -10.11
N LEU A 75 -4.24 -4.88 -9.21
CA LEU A 75 -5.03 -6.12 -9.26
C LEU A 75 -6.54 -5.86 -9.14
N CYS A 76 -6.95 -4.85 -8.38
CA CYS A 76 -8.35 -4.44 -8.22
C CYS A 76 -8.83 -3.45 -9.30
N GLY A 77 -8.11 -3.34 -10.42
CA GLY A 77 -8.56 -2.62 -11.63
C GLY A 77 -8.05 -1.20 -11.79
N SER A 78 -7.10 -0.76 -10.95
CA SER A 78 -6.44 0.56 -11.09
C SER A 78 -7.40 1.75 -11.12
N GLN A 79 -8.45 1.71 -10.28
CA GLN A 79 -9.49 2.74 -10.22
C GLN A 79 -8.89 4.10 -9.87
N LYS A 80 -9.29 5.15 -10.61
CA LYS A 80 -8.69 6.50 -10.50
C LYS A 80 -9.12 7.25 -9.26
N GLU A 81 -10.29 6.92 -8.75
CA GLU A 81 -10.91 7.45 -7.55
C GLU A 81 -10.12 7.10 -6.28
N CYS A 82 -9.29 6.04 -6.33
CA CYS A 82 -8.44 5.60 -5.23
C CYS A 82 -6.96 5.49 -5.58
N GLU A 83 -6.51 6.23 -6.61
CA GLU A 83 -5.11 6.23 -7.05
C GLU A 83 -4.18 6.99 -6.08
N TYR A 84 -4.60 8.16 -5.58
CA TYR A 84 -3.74 9.01 -4.76
C TYR A 84 -4.13 8.92 -3.30
N THR A 85 -3.17 8.59 -2.44
CA THR A 85 -3.36 8.46 -0.99
C THR A 85 -2.83 9.70 -0.26
N PHE A 86 -1.97 10.48 -0.92
CA PHE A 86 -1.54 11.80 -0.47
C PHE A 86 -1.88 12.80 -1.58
N ASP A 87 -2.85 13.68 -1.35
CA ASP A 87 -3.37 14.59 -2.37
C ASP A 87 -3.62 15.98 -1.79
N LEU A 88 -2.65 16.88 -1.94
CA LEU A 88 -2.72 18.26 -1.44
C LEU A 88 -3.72 19.13 -2.21
N THR A 89 -4.29 18.63 -3.33
CA THR A 89 -5.37 19.34 -4.03
C THR A 89 -6.74 19.11 -3.41
N GLN A 90 -6.86 18.07 -2.57
CA GLN A 90 -8.10 17.69 -1.88
C GLN A 90 -7.97 17.73 -0.35
N ASN A 91 -6.76 17.54 0.17
CA ASN A 91 -6.44 17.53 1.59
C ASN A 91 -5.63 18.77 1.96
N ASP A 92 -6.16 19.59 2.87
CA ASP A 92 -5.59 20.86 3.31
C ASP A 92 -5.02 20.80 4.74
N ASN A 93 -4.82 19.60 5.30
CA ASN A 93 -4.22 19.45 6.63
C ASN A 93 -2.78 19.99 6.69
N LEU A 94 -2.04 19.93 5.57
CA LEU A 94 -0.71 20.51 5.45
C LEU A 94 -0.74 21.78 4.59
N LEU A 95 -0.26 22.89 5.17
CA LEU A 95 -0.04 24.13 4.44
C LEU A 95 1.33 24.09 3.78
N MET A 96 1.35 23.75 2.50
CA MET A 96 2.54 23.78 1.65
C MET A 96 2.54 25.02 0.74
N ASP A 97 3.70 25.39 0.22
CA ASP A 97 3.79 26.47 -0.77
C ASP A 97 2.99 26.15 -2.05
N ALA A 98 2.73 27.15 -2.89
CA ALA A 98 1.83 27.02 -4.04
C ALA A 98 2.30 26.01 -5.10
N GLU A 99 3.60 25.69 -5.15
CA GLU A 99 4.15 24.70 -6.09
C GLU A 99 4.01 23.27 -5.54
N LEU A 100 4.28 23.08 -4.24
CA LEU A 100 4.09 21.81 -3.55
C LEU A 100 2.62 21.48 -3.27
N GLY A 101 1.75 22.49 -3.17
CA GLY A 101 0.30 22.35 -2.93
C GLY A 101 -0.47 21.64 -4.06
N LYS A 102 0.21 21.26 -5.16
CA LYS A 102 -0.36 20.43 -6.24
C LYS A 102 0.14 19.00 -6.23
N ALA A 103 0.93 18.60 -5.24
CA ALA A 103 1.49 17.26 -5.16
C ALA A 103 0.39 16.22 -4.93
N ARG A 104 0.41 15.17 -5.76
CA ARG A 104 -0.48 14.01 -5.68
C ARG A 104 0.39 12.77 -5.79
N CYS A 105 0.33 11.91 -4.79
CA CYS A 105 1.20 10.75 -4.69
C CYS A 105 0.44 9.52 -4.18
N ARG A 106 0.85 8.35 -4.69
CA ARG A 106 0.43 7.03 -4.20
C ARG A 106 1.50 6.46 -3.28
N PHE A 107 1.64 7.11 -2.14
CA PHE A 107 2.65 6.74 -1.13
C PHE A 107 2.26 5.48 -0.39
N ASP A 108 1.00 5.39 -0.01
CA ASP A 108 0.44 4.25 0.69
C ASP A 108 0.08 3.18 -0.33
N ARG A 109 0.53 1.94 -0.08
CA ARG A 109 0.33 0.83 -1.01
C ARG A 109 0.05 -0.44 -0.23
N ILE A 110 -0.62 -1.38 -0.90
CA ILE A 110 -0.79 -2.75 -0.42
C ILE A 110 -0.22 -3.67 -1.50
N TYR A 111 0.73 -4.49 -1.12
CA TYR A 111 1.28 -5.56 -1.94
C TYR A 111 0.89 -6.91 -1.36
N VAL A 112 0.69 -7.89 -2.23
CA VAL A 112 0.34 -9.26 -1.83
C VAL A 112 1.24 -10.26 -2.53
N ARG A 113 1.75 -11.22 -1.76
CA ARG A 113 2.28 -12.49 -2.28
C ARG A 113 1.30 -13.59 -1.90
N HIS A 114 0.71 -14.23 -2.89
CA HIS A 114 -0.24 -15.31 -2.67
C HIS A 114 0.43 -16.58 -2.15
N SER A 115 -0.29 -17.30 -1.29
CA SER A 115 0.02 -18.70 -1.01
C SER A 115 -0.15 -19.56 -2.27
N SER A 116 0.45 -20.74 -2.27
CA SER A 116 0.24 -21.81 -3.24
C SER A 116 -0.24 -23.08 -2.52
N PRO A 117 -1.50 -23.51 -2.69
CA PRO A 117 -2.53 -22.91 -3.54
C PRO A 117 -3.00 -21.54 -3.00
N ARG A 118 -3.56 -20.70 -3.89
CA ARG A 118 -4.11 -19.40 -3.52
C ARG A 118 -5.33 -19.57 -2.62
N GLN A 119 -5.28 -18.99 -1.43
CA GLN A 119 -6.34 -19.11 -0.42
C GLN A 119 -7.13 -17.81 -0.18
N LEU A 120 -6.61 -16.69 -0.69
CA LEU A 120 -7.18 -15.36 -0.52
C LEU A 120 -7.27 -14.64 -1.86
N LYS A 121 -8.46 -14.13 -2.15
CA LYS A 121 -8.75 -13.36 -3.36
C LYS A 121 -9.11 -11.92 -2.97
N PRO A 122 -8.33 -10.92 -3.39
CA PRO A 122 -8.71 -9.52 -3.23
C PRO A 122 -9.99 -9.22 -4.02
N THR A 123 -10.97 -8.59 -3.38
CA THR A 123 -12.27 -8.26 -3.99
C THR A 123 -12.57 -6.77 -3.98
N TYR A 124 -11.88 -5.99 -3.16
CA TYR A 124 -12.09 -4.56 -3.03
C TYR A 124 -10.80 -3.83 -2.67
N PHE A 125 -10.63 -2.62 -3.21
CA PHE A 125 -9.59 -1.66 -2.85
C PHE A 125 -10.18 -0.25 -2.96
N GLY A 126 -10.06 0.56 -1.92
CA GLY A 126 -10.59 1.92 -1.89
C GLY A 126 -9.98 2.79 -0.80
N LEU A 127 -10.36 4.06 -0.79
CA LEU A 127 -9.91 5.04 0.21
C LEU A 127 -10.88 5.09 1.40
N THR A 128 -10.36 5.48 2.56
CA THR A 128 -11.14 5.81 3.77
C THR A 128 -10.57 7.05 4.45
N GLY A 129 -11.32 7.63 5.40
CA GLY A 129 -10.93 8.87 6.07
C GLY A 129 -11.12 10.12 5.21
N LEU A 130 -12.04 10.08 4.24
CA LEU A 130 -12.32 11.18 3.31
C LEU A 130 -13.24 12.27 3.89
N GLU A 131 -13.77 12.07 5.10
CA GLU A 131 -14.70 13.01 5.75
C GLU A 131 -13.96 13.91 6.73
N ARG A 132 -14.32 15.20 6.74
CA ARG A 132 -13.78 16.15 7.72
C ARG A 132 -14.35 15.86 9.10
N LEU A 133 -13.48 15.98 10.10
CA LEU A 133 -13.84 15.89 11.50
C LEU A 133 -14.44 17.21 11.98
N HIS A 134 -15.50 17.10 12.78
CA HIS A 134 -16.12 18.24 13.45
C HIS A 134 -15.72 18.28 14.94
N PRO A 135 -15.51 19.48 15.53
CA PRO A 135 -15.67 20.81 14.93
C PRO A 135 -14.42 21.36 14.21
N GLN A 136 -13.28 20.66 14.25
CA GLN A 136 -11.99 21.20 13.81
C GLN A 136 -11.90 21.45 12.29
N GLN A 137 -12.81 20.88 11.50
CA GLN A 137 -12.87 21.00 10.03
C GLN A 137 -11.58 20.55 9.33
N CYS A 138 -10.80 19.67 9.94
CA CYS A 138 -9.66 19.00 9.30
C CYS A 138 -10.03 17.58 8.89
N PHE A 139 -9.27 16.99 7.98
CA PHE A 139 -9.35 15.55 7.73
C PHE A 139 -8.67 14.77 8.86
N PRO A 140 -8.95 13.46 9.02
CA PRO A 140 -8.32 12.63 10.05
C PRO A 140 -6.78 12.57 9.94
N SER A 141 -6.26 12.74 8.73
CA SER A 141 -4.83 12.74 8.40
C SER A 141 -4.62 13.53 7.11
N ASP A 142 -3.40 13.95 6.83
CA ASP A 142 -2.95 14.46 5.52
C ASP A 142 -2.87 13.36 4.45
N HIS A 143 -2.88 12.09 4.88
CA HIS A 143 -3.05 10.91 4.03
C HIS A 143 -4.49 10.36 4.10
N TRP A 144 -4.97 9.82 2.99
CA TRP A 144 -6.14 8.94 2.94
C TRP A 144 -5.76 7.52 3.35
N GLY A 145 -6.60 6.89 4.16
CA GLY A 145 -6.41 5.49 4.52
C GLY A 145 -6.75 4.56 3.36
N LEU A 146 -6.14 3.37 3.33
CA LEU A 146 -6.50 2.31 2.40
C LEU A 146 -7.41 1.28 3.07
N LEU A 147 -8.51 0.92 2.40
CA LEU A 147 -9.41 -0.16 2.78
C LEU A 147 -9.40 -1.23 1.68
N SER A 148 -9.23 -2.49 2.08
CA SER A 148 -9.29 -3.62 1.15
C SER A 148 -10.01 -4.81 1.76
N HIS A 149 -10.73 -5.56 0.91
CA HIS A 149 -11.42 -6.78 1.31
C HIS A 149 -10.85 -7.98 0.54
N PHE A 150 -10.79 -9.10 1.25
CA PHE A 150 -10.37 -10.39 0.72
C PHE A 150 -11.47 -11.42 0.95
N GLU A 151 -11.79 -12.17 -0.09
CA GLU A 151 -12.57 -13.38 0.03
C GLU A 151 -11.63 -14.53 0.40
N VAL A 152 -11.99 -15.25 1.46
CA VAL A 152 -11.29 -16.47 1.89
C VAL A 152 -11.86 -17.63 1.10
N SER A 153 -11.01 -18.35 0.39
CA SER A 153 -11.41 -19.59 -0.26
C SER A 153 -11.88 -20.60 0.79
N SER A 154 -13.19 -20.85 0.85
CA SER A 154 -13.76 -22.04 1.46
C SER A 154 -13.31 -23.22 0.60
N CYS A 155 -12.45 -24.07 1.15
CA CYS A 155 -11.78 -25.22 0.54
C CYS A 155 -12.48 -25.85 -0.70
N PHE A 156 -11.67 -26.19 -1.72
CA PHE A 156 -11.96 -27.33 -2.60
C PHE A 156 -11.76 -28.63 -1.84
#